data_AF-V2WMH2-F1
#
_entry.id   AF-V2WMH2-F1
#
_cell.length_a   1.000
_cell.length_b   1.000
_cell.length_c   1.000
_cell.angle_alpha   90.00
_cell.angle_beta   90.00
_cell.angle_gamma   90.00
#
_symmetry.space_group_name_H-M   'P 1'
#
loop_
_entity.id
_entity.type
_entity.pdbx_description
1 polymer ?
#
loop_
_entity_poly.entity_id
_entity_poly.type
_entity_poly.pdbx_seq_one_letter_code
_entity_poly.pdbx_strand_id
1 'polypeptide(L)'
;MQTALVRSAWTCWKDDMKENDATPKRKSKEMENILYPELRSIRQAEVKVLKLEKKALQSQVVVVYQTLEQWEEEWKAEKEYISRLLDKSNTSRNHFQHEYNKLHKQIARFRAQMQHALEKNMRSLTHLRIMQKGAYAECFWKLAHALVFAGCARNKVGQLIQVIGRTFRITIDRIMDAWTVGQAIDEAGQAALIQAGYELAISRFFTHMNTLVPKYSKGETTIASSSKPAICYLGLATTTSHTAKASLDAWKHVFKSLQDSFNASPLAERIGTKLTLLHILKILCGICGNHASTEIQAGILLKEFKRAYILFSMGEESIQDLEMNQLFLLIHKKRTAWLELIGRPLVWNVMTHEQRVQLDHVVLEDIKMDLGEQQYQKLGPKEKQDVDLFLQCGCCMHKDMNAFKYGNDALVEFWGKKGLTGLLILANKQNAPLVRCYLTGKTGELTNDELAALQAST
;
A
#
# COMPACT_ATOMS: atom_id res chain seq x y z
N MET A 1 -21.11 -8.52 121.71
CA MET A 1 -20.04 -9.08 122.58
C MET A 1 -20.39 -9.02 124.08
N GLN A 2 -21.17 -8.03 124.57
CA GLN A 2 -21.69 -8.01 125.96
C GLN A 2 -22.79 -9.06 126.25
N THR A 3 -23.51 -9.53 125.23
CA THR A 3 -24.57 -10.57 125.35
C THR A 3 -24.04 -11.98 125.66
N ALA A 4 -22.75 -12.24 125.40
CA ALA A 4 -22.11 -13.52 125.69
C ALA A 4 -21.69 -13.65 127.17
N LEU A 5 -21.34 -12.53 127.82
CA LEU A 5 -20.97 -12.48 129.25
C LEU A 5 -22.18 -12.73 130.17
N VAL A 6 -23.36 -12.20 129.81
CA VAL A 6 -24.59 -12.39 130.61
C VAL A 6 -25.09 -13.84 130.54
N ARG A 7 -24.95 -14.53 129.39
CA ARG A 7 -25.32 -15.95 129.27
C ARG A 7 -24.41 -16.87 130.09
N SER A 8 -23.10 -16.57 130.13
CA SER A 8 -22.12 -17.32 130.93
C SER A 8 -22.40 -17.23 132.44
N ALA A 9 -22.71 -16.02 132.94
CA ALA A 9 -23.04 -15.80 134.34
C ALA A 9 -24.34 -16.52 134.77
N TRP A 10 -25.33 -16.62 133.87
CA TRP A 10 -26.60 -17.30 134.16
C TRP A 10 -26.44 -18.83 134.29
N THR A 11 -25.57 -19.44 133.48
CA THR A 11 -25.28 -20.87 133.57
C THR A 11 -24.52 -21.24 134.84
N CYS A 12 -23.54 -20.42 135.26
CA CYS A 12 -22.75 -20.69 136.46
C CYS A 12 -23.61 -20.64 137.76
N TRP A 13 -24.57 -19.71 137.83
CA TRP A 13 -25.50 -19.63 138.98
C TRP A 13 -26.46 -20.83 139.08
N LYS A 14 -26.77 -21.48 137.95
CA LYS A 14 -27.71 -22.62 137.91
C LYS A 14 -27.10 -23.92 138.42
N ASP A 15 -25.78 -24.04 138.35
CA ASP A 15 -25.05 -25.23 138.77
C ASP A 15 -24.70 -25.20 140.27
N ASP A 16 -24.46 -24.02 140.85
CA ASP A 16 -24.20 -23.83 142.30
C ASP A 16 -25.42 -24.07 143.21
N MET A 17 -26.65 -24.02 142.68
CA MET A 17 -27.88 -24.20 143.46
C MET A 17 -28.34 -25.67 143.63
N LYS A 18 -27.58 -26.66 143.14
CA LYS A 18 -27.96 -28.08 143.21
C LYS A 18 -27.32 -28.88 144.36
N GLU A 19 -26.34 -28.34 145.08
CA GLU A 19 -25.70 -29.00 146.22
C GLU A 19 -25.65 -28.08 147.45
N ASN A 20 -26.79 -27.82 148.08
CA ASN A 20 -26.89 -27.72 149.55
C ASN A 20 -28.33 -27.45 150.00
N ASP A 21 -28.74 -28.29 150.92
CA ASP A 21 -30.05 -28.36 151.56
C ASP A 21 -30.11 -27.32 152.69
N ALA A 22 -30.80 -26.18 152.46
CA ALA A 22 -31.57 -25.42 153.48
C ALA A 22 -32.05 -24.03 152.98
N THR A 23 -33.37 -23.85 152.96
CA THR A 23 -34.14 -22.57 153.03
C THR A 23 -34.02 -21.52 151.89
N PRO A 24 -34.87 -21.60 150.85
CA PRO A 24 -35.01 -20.59 149.80
C PRO A 24 -36.39 -19.89 149.87
N LYS A 25 -36.48 -18.62 150.34
CA LYS A 25 -37.72 -17.82 150.11
C LYS A 25 -37.67 -16.28 150.28
N ARG A 26 -36.50 -15.62 150.36
CA ARG A 26 -36.47 -14.14 150.57
C ARG A 26 -35.59 -13.29 149.64
N LYS A 27 -34.81 -13.86 148.70
CA LYS A 27 -33.88 -13.09 147.83
C LYS A 27 -34.27 -12.95 146.35
N SER A 28 -35.37 -13.55 145.89
CA SER A 28 -35.77 -13.55 144.46
C SER A 28 -36.59 -12.32 144.02
N LYS A 29 -37.26 -11.61 144.94
CA LYS A 29 -38.19 -10.52 144.59
C LYS A 29 -37.52 -9.14 144.45
N GLU A 30 -36.27 -9.01 144.85
CA GLU A 30 -35.53 -7.74 144.85
C GLU A 30 -34.72 -7.52 143.56
N MET A 31 -34.25 -8.60 142.91
CA MET A 31 -33.55 -8.53 141.62
C MET A 31 -34.47 -8.18 140.44
N GLU A 32 -35.74 -8.58 140.49
CA GLU A 32 -36.69 -8.35 139.39
C GLU A 32 -37.04 -6.86 139.20
N ASN A 33 -37.00 -6.06 140.26
CA ASN A 33 -37.31 -4.63 140.21
C ASN A 33 -36.15 -3.75 139.71
N ILE A 34 -34.91 -4.27 139.66
CA ILE A 34 -33.73 -3.51 139.23
C ILE A 34 -33.37 -3.81 137.76
N LEU A 35 -33.50 -5.06 137.31
CA LEU A 35 -33.06 -5.48 135.97
C LEU A 35 -34.04 -5.15 134.83
N TYR A 36 -35.34 -5.05 135.10
CA TYR A 36 -36.36 -4.88 134.06
C TYR A 36 -36.36 -3.50 133.36
N PRO A 37 -36.13 -2.37 134.05
CA PRO A 37 -36.06 -1.05 133.41
C PRO A 37 -34.85 -0.88 132.49
N GLU A 38 -33.68 -1.40 132.87
CA GLU A 38 -32.44 -1.28 132.09
C GLU A 38 -32.51 -2.08 130.78
N LEU A 39 -33.04 -3.30 130.82
CA LEU A 39 -33.27 -4.11 129.62
C LEU A 39 -34.25 -3.44 128.64
N ARG A 40 -35.24 -2.69 129.13
CA ARG A 40 -36.19 -1.95 128.27
C ARG A 40 -35.53 -0.75 127.57
N SER A 41 -34.64 -0.05 128.27
CA SER A 41 -33.86 1.07 127.73
C SER A 41 -32.91 0.60 126.61
N ILE A 42 -32.18 -0.50 126.83
CA ILE A 42 -31.26 -1.09 125.84
C ILE A 42 -32.02 -1.51 124.58
N ARG A 43 -33.18 -2.17 124.72
CA ARG A 43 -34.00 -2.59 123.58
C ARG A 43 -34.52 -1.41 122.75
N GLN A 44 -34.88 -0.30 123.39
CA GLN A 44 -35.33 0.91 122.68
C GLN A 44 -34.18 1.61 121.94
N ALA A 45 -32.97 1.58 122.50
CA ALA A 45 -31.77 2.09 121.82
C ALA A 45 -31.42 1.24 120.59
N GLU A 46 -31.44 -0.10 120.70
CA GLU A 46 -31.18 -1.01 119.56
C GLU A 46 -32.19 -0.80 118.42
N VAL A 47 -33.49 -0.66 118.74
CA VAL A 47 -34.52 -0.41 117.72
C VAL A 47 -34.31 0.94 117.02
N LYS A 48 -33.79 1.97 117.71
CA LYS A 48 -33.45 3.26 117.09
C LYS A 48 -32.23 3.13 116.16
N VAL A 49 -31.19 2.42 116.58
CA VAL A 49 -29.98 2.18 115.76
C VAL A 49 -30.36 1.42 114.49
N LEU A 50 -31.12 0.32 114.60
CA LEU A 50 -31.57 -0.47 113.45
C LEU A 50 -32.47 0.32 112.50
N LYS A 51 -33.30 1.25 113.00
CA LYS A 51 -34.10 2.15 112.14
C LYS A 51 -33.23 3.13 111.37
N LEU A 52 -32.17 3.66 111.98
CA LEU A 52 -31.24 4.56 111.33
C LEU A 52 -30.38 3.81 110.29
N GLU A 53 -29.90 2.61 110.61
CA GLU A 53 -29.19 1.75 109.68
C GLU A 53 -30.07 1.33 108.50
N LYS A 54 -31.32 0.95 108.74
CA LYS A 54 -32.29 0.65 107.68
C LYS A 54 -32.49 1.86 106.76
N LYS A 55 -32.61 3.07 107.32
CA LYS A 55 -32.78 4.29 106.52
C LYS A 55 -31.53 4.64 105.73
N ALA A 56 -30.34 4.46 106.30
CA ALA A 56 -29.06 4.65 105.62
C ALA A 56 -28.87 3.65 104.47
N LEU A 57 -29.19 2.37 104.70
CA LEU A 57 -29.17 1.34 103.66
C LEU A 57 -30.19 1.62 102.56
N GLN A 58 -31.40 2.07 102.90
CA GLN A 58 -32.40 2.46 101.91
C GLN A 58 -31.90 3.64 101.05
N SER A 59 -31.26 4.64 101.64
CA SER A 59 -30.65 5.73 100.87
C SER A 59 -29.51 5.25 99.97
N GLN A 60 -28.64 4.34 100.44
CA GLN A 60 -27.58 3.76 99.62
C GLN A 60 -28.13 2.94 98.45
N VAL A 61 -29.18 2.15 98.70
CA VAL A 61 -29.86 1.37 97.66
C VAL A 61 -30.42 2.29 96.57
N VAL A 62 -31.05 3.42 96.93
CA VAL A 62 -31.55 4.40 95.95
C VAL A 62 -30.41 4.96 95.10
N VAL A 63 -29.28 5.32 95.71
CA VAL A 63 -28.10 5.82 94.97
C VAL A 63 -27.57 4.76 94.01
N VAL A 64 -27.48 3.49 94.44
CA VAL A 64 -27.03 2.39 93.59
C VAL A 64 -27.96 2.19 92.39
N TYR A 65 -29.28 2.21 92.60
CA TYR A 65 -30.25 2.10 91.51
C TYR A 65 -30.14 3.27 90.51
N GLN A 66 -29.98 4.50 91.01
CA GLN A 66 -29.78 5.66 90.14
C GLN A 66 -28.47 5.57 89.33
N THR A 67 -27.39 5.09 89.94
CA THR A 67 -26.13 4.88 89.21
C THR A 67 -26.23 3.76 88.17
N LEU A 68 -27.01 2.70 88.45
CA LEU A 68 -27.25 1.63 87.49
C LEU A 68 -28.08 2.12 86.30
N GLU A 69 -29.14 2.88 86.53
CA GLU A 69 -29.94 3.49 85.45
C GLU A 69 -29.07 4.42 84.58
N GLN A 70 -28.21 5.23 85.20
CA GLN A 70 -27.30 6.09 84.45
C GLN A 70 -26.31 5.28 83.59
N TRP A 71 -25.73 4.20 84.15
CA TRP A 71 -24.82 3.32 83.42
C TRP A 71 -25.52 2.58 82.27
N GLU A 72 -26.78 2.18 82.46
CA GLU A 72 -27.57 1.55 81.38
C GLU A 72 -27.82 2.51 80.22
N GLU A 73 -28.13 3.78 80.50
CA GLU A 73 -28.32 4.80 79.45
C GLU A 73 -26.99 5.14 78.75
N GLU A 74 -25.89 5.28 79.48
CA GLU A 74 -24.55 5.48 78.90
C GLU A 74 -24.14 4.30 77.99
N TRP A 75 -24.39 3.08 78.45
CA TRP A 75 -24.12 1.86 77.67
C TRP A 75 -24.98 1.75 76.40
N LYS A 76 -26.27 2.15 76.47
CA LYS A 76 -27.14 2.23 75.28
C LYS A 76 -26.62 3.25 74.28
N ALA A 77 -26.24 4.44 74.75
CA ALA A 77 -25.69 5.50 73.91
C ALA A 77 -24.39 5.07 73.23
N GLU A 78 -23.50 4.39 73.97
CA GLU A 78 -22.23 3.88 73.43
C GLU A 78 -22.45 2.76 72.40
N LYS A 79 -23.38 1.83 72.67
CA LYS A 79 -23.79 0.82 71.68
C LYS A 79 -24.32 1.44 70.39
N GLU A 80 -25.17 2.47 70.50
CA GLU A 80 -25.71 3.15 69.33
C GLU A 80 -24.61 3.88 68.55
N TYR A 81 -23.67 4.52 69.25
CA TYR A 81 -22.51 5.16 68.64
C TYR A 81 -21.61 4.16 67.89
N ILE A 82 -21.29 3.02 68.50
CA ILE A 82 -20.52 1.94 67.87
C ILE A 82 -21.24 1.39 66.63
N SER A 83 -22.57 1.20 66.71
CA SER A 83 -23.37 0.76 65.56
C SER A 83 -23.28 1.75 64.38
N ARG A 84 -23.39 3.05 64.64
CA ARG A 84 -23.26 4.09 63.60
C ARG A 84 -21.87 4.12 62.96
N LEU A 85 -20.81 3.87 63.75
CA LEU A 85 -19.45 3.77 63.22
C LEU A 85 -19.26 2.54 62.32
N LEU A 86 -19.83 1.38 62.73
CA LEU A 86 -19.83 0.16 61.91
C LEU A 86 -20.58 0.38 60.59
N ASP A 87 -21.74 1.03 60.62
CA ASP A 87 -22.51 1.33 59.40
C ASP A 87 -21.75 2.25 58.44
N LYS A 88 -21.07 3.29 58.96
CA LYS A 88 -20.21 4.17 58.15
C LYS A 88 -19.02 3.42 57.54
N SER A 89 -18.40 2.52 58.31
CA SER A 89 -17.30 1.68 57.84
C SER A 89 -17.76 0.71 56.74
N ASN A 90 -18.90 0.05 56.95
CA ASN A 90 -19.49 -0.85 55.96
C ASN A 90 -19.90 -0.12 54.68
N THR A 91 -20.46 1.08 54.80
CA THR A 91 -20.82 1.93 53.65
C THR A 91 -19.58 2.31 52.84
N SER A 92 -18.51 2.75 53.52
CA SER A 92 -17.22 3.05 52.89
C SER A 92 -16.63 1.82 52.20
N ARG A 93 -16.64 0.66 52.87
CA ARG A 93 -16.15 -0.61 52.31
C ARG A 93 -16.93 -1.01 51.06
N ASN A 94 -18.26 -0.88 51.07
CA ASN A 94 -19.10 -1.16 49.92
C ASN A 94 -18.83 -0.18 48.76
N HIS A 95 -18.61 1.10 49.06
CA HIS A 95 -18.23 2.09 48.06
C HIS A 95 -16.88 1.77 47.41
N PHE A 96 -15.86 1.46 48.20
CA PHE A 96 -14.56 1.06 47.67
C PHE A 96 -14.62 -0.24 46.89
N GLN A 97 -15.41 -1.23 47.36
CA GLN A 97 -15.62 -2.47 46.62
C GLN A 97 -16.32 -2.21 45.28
N HIS A 98 -17.28 -1.29 45.24
CA HIS A 98 -17.97 -0.91 44.01
C HIS A 98 -17.02 -0.23 43.01
N GLU A 99 -16.26 0.78 43.44
CA GLU A 99 -15.28 1.47 42.59
C GLU A 99 -14.15 0.54 42.15
N TYR A 100 -13.65 -0.35 43.04
CA TYR A 100 -12.71 -1.40 42.68
C TYR A 100 -13.27 -2.31 41.59
N ASN A 101 -14.49 -2.82 41.76
CA ASN A 101 -15.14 -3.69 40.78
C ASN A 101 -15.36 -2.96 39.44
N LYS A 102 -15.68 -1.67 39.47
CA LYS A 102 -15.86 -0.82 38.28
C LYS A 102 -14.55 -0.61 37.54
N LEU A 103 -13.47 -0.25 38.23
CA LEU A 103 -12.13 -0.12 37.65
C LEU A 103 -11.62 -1.46 37.10
N HIS A 104 -11.81 -2.54 37.85
CA HIS A 104 -11.44 -3.88 37.41
C HIS A 104 -12.17 -4.29 36.12
N LYS A 105 -13.47 -3.98 36.01
CA LYS A 105 -14.25 -4.18 34.78
C LYS A 105 -13.75 -3.29 33.62
N GLN A 106 -13.39 -2.03 33.88
CA GLN A 106 -12.83 -1.13 32.87
C GLN A 106 -11.49 -1.65 32.33
N ILE A 107 -10.58 -2.08 33.21
CA ILE A 107 -9.28 -2.67 32.83
C ILE A 107 -9.51 -3.93 31.98
N ALA A 108 -10.42 -4.81 32.39
CA ALA A 108 -10.74 -6.02 31.64
C ALA A 108 -11.28 -5.69 30.23
N ARG A 109 -12.19 -4.71 30.10
CA ARG A 109 -12.70 -4.25 28.81
C ARG A 109 -11.61 -3.65 27.93
N PHE A 110 -10.74 -2.82 28.50
CA PHE A 110 -9.65 -2.20 27.75
C PHE A 110 -8.66 -3.26 27.23
N ARG A 111 -8.30 -4.25 28.05
CA ARG A 111 -7.45 -5.38 27.62
C ARG A 111 -8.11 -6.18 26.49
N ALA A 112 -9.39 -6.50 26.60
CA ALA A 112 -10.12 -7.21 25.55
C ALA A 112 -10.20 -6.39 24.24
N GLN A 113 -10.41 -5.08 24.34
CA GLN A 113 -10.41 -4.18 23.18
C GLN A 113 -9.02 -4.11 22.51
N MET A 114 -7.96 -3.97 23.29
CA MET A 114 -6.59 -4.00 22.79
C MET A 114 -6.26 -5.32 22.10
N GLN A 115 -6.61 -6.44 22.74
CA GLN A 115 -6.36 -7.77 22.17
C GLN A 115 -7.15 -7.96 20.88
N HIS A 116 -8.44 -7.59 20.85
CA HIS A 116 -9.24 -7.63 19.64
C HIS A 116 -8.68 -6.72 18.53
N ALA A 117 -8.22 -5.52 18.86
CA ALA A 117 -7.59 -4.61 17.90
C ALA A 117 -6.28 -5.19 17.35
N LEU A 118 -5.46 -5.81 18.21
CA LEU A 118 -4.20 -6.45 17.83
C LEU A 118 -4.46 -7.68 16.95
N GLU A 119 -5.42 -8.54 17.31
CA GLU A 119 -5.85 -9.68 16.50
C GLU A 119 -6.41 -9.22 15.14
N LYS A 120 -7.23 -8.17 15.11
CA LYS A 120 -7.74 -7.57 13.87
C LYS A 120 -6.61 -7.05 12.98
N ASN A 121 -5.63 -6.35 13.56
CA ASN A 121 -4.47 -5.84 12.84
C ASN A 121 -3.58 -6.98 12.34
N MET A 122 -3.30 -7.99 13.16
CA MET A 122 -2.56 -9.18 12.75
C MET A 122 -3.27 -9.95 11.63
N ARG A 123 -4.60 -10.10 11.69
CA ARG A 123 -5.39 -10.69 10.60
C ARG A 123 -5.28 -9.86 9.32
N SER A 124 -5.28 -8.53 9.42
CA SER A 124 -5.10 -7.66 8.24
C SER A 124 -3.69 -7.70 7.65
N LEU A 125 -2.66 -8.00 8.46
CA LEU A 125 -1.30 -8.19 7.99
C LEU A 125 -1.08 -9.58 7.36
N THR A 126 -1.83 -10.57 7.80
CA THR A 126 -1.72 -11.96 7.31
C THR A 126 -2.67 -12.29 6.17
N HIS A 127 -3.71 -11.49 5.93
CA HIS A 127 -4.63 -11.65 4.81
C HIS A 127 -4.68 -10.39 3.95
N LEU A 128 -4.10 -10.47 2.76
CA LEU A 128 -4.09 -9.36 1.82
C LEU A 128 -5.16 -9.56 0.75
N ARG A 129 -6.15 -8.66 0.76
CA ARG A 129 -7.17 -8.63 -0.28
C ARG A 129 -6.60 -7.97 -1.53
N ILE A 130 -6.49 -8.75 -2.59
CA ILE A 130 -5.96 -8.27 -3.87
C ILE A 130 -6.98 -7.48 -4.68
N MET A 131 -8.26 -7.56 -4.30
CA MET A 131 -9.34 -6.80 -4.90
C MET A 131 -9.92 -5.79 -3.91
N GLN A 132 -10.19 -4.58 -4.40
CA GLN A 132 -10.88 -3.51 -3.71
C GLN A 132 -12.12 -3.11 -4.53
N LYS A 133 -13.32 -3.18 -3.93
CA LYS A 133 -14.59 -2.86 -4.58
C LYS A 133 -14.82 -3.58 -5.92
N GLY A 134 -14.41 -4.85 -6.01
CA GLY A 134 -14.61 -5.67 -7.21
C GLY A 134 -13.56 -5.50 -8.31
N ALA A 135 -12.57 -4.61 -8.13
CA ALA A 135 -11.43 -4.46 -9.04
C ALA A 135 -10.13 -4.90 -8.36
N TYR A 136 -9.16 -5.41 -9.12
CA TYR A 136 -7.82 -5.67 -8.58
C TYR A 136 -7.14 -4.36 -8.18
N ALA A 137 -6.49 -4.35 -7.02
CA ALA A 137 -5.78 -3.16 -6.54
C ALA A 137 -4.57 -2.86 -7.43
N GLU A 138 -4.26 -1.57 -7.61
CA GLU A 138 -3.22 -1.08 -8.51
C GLU A 138 -1.84 -1.72 -8.27
N CYS A 139 -1.48 -2.01 -7.00
CA CYS A 139 -0.22 -2.66 -6.67
C CYS A 139 -0.12 -4.08 -7.24
N PHE A 140 -1.22 -4.82 -7.34
CA PHE A 140 -1.24 -6.16 -7.94
C PHE A 140 -1.20 -6.13 -9.46
N TRP A 141 -1.81 -5.11 -10.09
CA TRP A 141 -1.61 -4.83 -11.51
C TRP A 141 -0.14 -4.58 -11.81
N LYS A 142 0.50 -3.66 -11.09
CA LYS A 142 1.94 -3.36 -11.23
C LYS A 142 2.81 -4.59 -11.01
N LEU A 143 2.49 -5.41 -10.00
CA LEU A 143 3.22 -6.65 -9.74
C LEU A 143 3.06 -7.65 -10.89
N ALA A 144 1.85 -7.84 -11.42
CA ALA A 144 1.61 -8.69 -12.57
C ALA A 144 2.43 -8.23 -13.79
N HIS A 145 2.52 -6.92 -14.03
CA HIS A 145 3.33 -6.38 -15.12
C HIS A 145 4.81 -6.64 -14.92
N ALA A 146 5.32 -6.38 -13.72
CA ALA A 146 6.72 -6.64 -13.39
C ALA A 146 7.09 -8.12 -13.58
N LEU A 147 6.20 -9.04 -13.20
CA LEU A 147 6.42 -10.48 -13.37
C LEU A 147 6.41 -10.90 -14.84
N VAL A 148 5.44 -10.43 -15.64
CA VAL A 148 5.41 -10.71 -17.09
C VAL A 148 6.64 -10.12 -17.78
N PHE A 149 7.02 -8.88 -17.42
CA PHE A 149 8.21 -8.22 -17.94
C PHE A 149 9.50 -8.98 -17.57
N ALA A 150 9.53 -9.62 -16.41
CA ALA A 150 10.61 -10.51 -16.00
C ALA A 150 10.58 -11.90 -16.69
N GLY A 151 9.69 -12.12 -17.67
CA GLY A 151 9.61 -13.35 -18.45
C GLY A 151 8.66 -14.41 -17.87
N CYS A 152 7.86 -14.09 -16.85
CA CYS A 152 6.89 -15.05 -16.32
C CYS A 152 5.73 -15.26 -17.30
N ALA A 153 5.39 -16.53 -17.57
CA ALA A 153 4.22 -16.87 -18.37
C ALA A 153 2.93 -16.34 -17.70
N ARG A 154 2.04 -15.71 -18.49
CA ARG A 154 0.82 -15.04 -17.98
C ARG A 154 -0.06 -15.95 -17.12
N ASN A 155 -0.17 -17.23 -17.48
CA ASN A 155 -0.94 -18.24 -16.73
C ASN A 155 -0.28 -18.70 -15.41
N LYS A 156 0.97 -18.32 -15.14
CA LYS A 156 1.69 -18.61 -13.90
C LYS A 156 1.77 -17.43 -12.95
N VAL A 157 1.56 -16.21 -13.44
CA VAL A 157 1.69 -14.97 -12.65
C VAL A 157 0.82 -14.98 -11.39
N GLY A 158 -0.46 -15.34 -11.48
CA GLY A 158 -1.33 -15.38 -10.30
C GLY A 158 -0.88 -16.38 -9.23
N GLN A 159 -0.36 -17.55 -9.64
CA GLN A 159 0.20 -18.54 -8.72
C GLN A 159 1.48 -18.03 -8.07
N LEU A 160 2.34 -17.37 -8.86
CA LEU A 160 3.59 -16.80 -8.37
C LEU A 160 3.34 -15.69 -7.34
N ILE A 161 2.33 -14.84 -7.55
CA ILE A 161 1.90 -13.83 -6.58
C ILE A 161 1.51 -14.49 -5.25
N GLN A 162 0.78 -15.60 -5.27
CA GLN A 162 0.46 -16.35 -4.04
C GLN A 162 1.69 -16.95 -3.37
N VAL A 163 2.63 -17.51 -4.14
CA VAL A 163 3.89 -18.06 -3.61
C VAL A 163 4.70 -16.96 -2.93
N ILE A 164 4.85 -15.80 -3.58
CA ILE A 164 5.50 -14.61 -2.99
C ILE A 164 4.80 -14.22 -1.68
N GLY A 165 3.47 -14.12 -1.69
CA GLY A 165 2.69 -13.84 -0.47
C GLY A 165 3.00 -14.82 0.65
N ARG A 166 2.95 -16.14 0.38
CA ARG A 166 3.24 -17.19 1.36
C ARG A 166 4.66 -17.09 1.93
N THR A 167 5.65 -16.76 1.11
CA THR A 167 7.04 -16.52 1.57
C THR A 167 7.11 -15.41 2.61
N PHE A 168 6.29 -14.37 2.46
CA PHE A 168 6.17 -13.27 3.44
C PHE A 168 5.11 -13.52 4.52
N ARG A 169 4.60 -14.75 4.65
CA ARG A 169 3.51 -15.13 5.58
C ARG A 169 2.21 -14.33 5.37
N ILE A 170 1.98 -13.89 4.14
CA ILE A 170 0.77 -13.21 3.68
C ILE A 170 -0.07 -14.20 2.87
N THR A 171 -1.30 -14.43 3.31
CA THR A 171 -2.30 -15.20 2.60
C THR A 171 -3.01 -14.31 1.58
N ILE A 172 -3.03 -14.76 0.32
CA ILE A 172 -3.68 -14.10 -0.79
C ILE A 172 -4.83 -15.01 -1.27
N ASP A 173 -6.06 -14.63 -0.94
CA ASP A 173 -7.23 -15.51 -1.06
C ASP A 173 -7.68 -15.79 -2.51
N ARG A 174 -7.20 -14.98 -3.47
CA ARG A 174 -7.59 -15.07 -4.88
C ARG A 174 -6.36 -15.21 -5.77
N ILE A 175 -6.54 -15.87 -6.90
CA ILE A 175 -5.53 -16.01 -7.95
C ILE A 175 -5.93 -15.07 -9.08
N MET A 176 -4.98 -14.28 -9.59
CA MET A 176 -5.16 -13.60 -10.88
C MET A 176 -5.10 -14.66 -11.99
N ASP A 177 -6.20 -14.86 -12.71
CA ASP A 177 -6.20 -15.78 -13.84
C ASP A 177 -5.41 -15.20 -15.04
N ALA A 178 -5.13 -16.06 -16.02
CA ALA A 178 -4.32 -15.70 -17.18
C ALA A 178 -4.95 -14.59 -18.04
N TRP A 179 -6.29 -14.53 -18.09
CA TRP A 179 -7.02 -13.54 -18.87
C TRP A 179 -6.97 -12.17 -18.18
N THR A 180 -7.19 -12.11 -16.87
CA THR A 180 -7.01 -10.90 -16.06
C THR A 180 -5.58 -10.37 -16.17
N VAL A 181 -4.57 -11.25 -16.11
CA VAL A 181 -3.16 -10.86 -16.32
C VAL A 181 -2.93 -10.42 -17.77
N GLY A 182 -3.65 -10.94 -18.75
CA GLY A 182 -3.61 -10.48 -20.14
C GLY A 182 -4.19 -9.07 -20.30
N GLN A 183 -5.31 -8.78 -19.64
CA GLN A 183 -5.93 -7.47 -19.62
C GLN A 183 -5.00 -6.42 -18.99
N ALA A 184 -4.43 -6.74 -17.82
CA ALA A 184 -3.02 -6.53 -17.50
C ALA A 184 -2.21 -5.34 -18.07
N ILE A 185 -1.05 -5.63 -18.67
CA ILE A 185 -1.12 -6.31 -19.96
C ILE A 185 -1.43 -5.28 -21.03
N ASP A 186 -2.51 -5.56 -21.72
CA ASP A 186 -3.04 -4.73 -22.80
C ASP A 186 -3.39 -3.31 -22.32
N GLU A 187 -3.97 -3.15 -21.13
CA GLU A 187 -4.28 -1.84 -20.56
C GLU A 187 -3.02 -1.00 -20.32
N ALA A 188 -1.96 -1.60 -19.80
CA ALA A 188 -0.66 -0.91 -19.71
C ALA A 188 -0.12 -0.49 -21.07
N GLY A 189 -0.24 -1.37 -22.07
CA GLY A 189 0.19 -1.07 -23.44
C GLY A 189 -0.55 0.14 -24.00
N GLN A 190 -1.87 0.18 -23.82
CA GLN A 190 -2.69 1.32 -24.22
C GLN A 190 -2.33 2.59 -23.45
N ALA A 191 -2.15 2.50 -22.13
CA ALA A 191 -1.71 3.63 -21.32
C ALA A 191 -0.34 4.18 -21.77
N ALA A 192 0.59 3.28 -22.13
CA ALA A 192 1.91 3.67 -22.65
C ALA A 192 1.80 4.37 -24.01
N LEU A 193 0.93 3.91 -24.91
CA LEU A 193 0.68 4.59 -26.19
C LEU A 193 0.05 5.98 -25.99
N ILE A 194 -0.93 6.10 -25.08
CA ILE A 194 -1.55 7.38 -24.74
C ILE A 194 -0.52 8.34 -24.16
N GLN A 195 0.32 7.86 -23.23
CA GLN A 195 1.38 8.67 -22.63
C GLN A 195 2.41 9.11 -23.67
N ALA A 196 2.90 8.20 -24.51
CA ALA A 196 3.84 8.54 -25.57
C ALA A 196 3.23 9.54 -26.55
N GLY A 197 1.96 9.36 -26.93
CA GLY A 197 1.25 10.31 -27.79
C GLY A 197 1.10 11.69 -27.15
N TYR A 198 0.82 11.75 -25.84
CA TYR A 198 0.79 13.00 -25.08
C TYR A 198 2.17 13.68 -25.08
N GLU A 199 3.23 12.94 -24.76
CA GLU A 199 4.59 13.44 -24.72
C GLU A 199 5.03 13.98 -26.08
N LEU A 200 4.70 13.30 -27.17
CA LEU A 200 4.94 13.80 -28.53
C LEU A 200 4.13 15.06 -28.84
N ALA A 201 2.87 15.13 -28.39
CA ALA A 201 2.01 16.28 -28.64
C ALA A 201 2.54 17.57 -27.98
N ILE A 202 3.21 17.46 -26.83
CA ILE A 202 3.78 18.62 -26.12
C ILE A 202 5.28 18.83 -26.38
N SER A 203 5.97 17.85 -26.97
CA SER A 203 7.40 17.93 -27.25
C SER A 203 7.70 18.80 -28.48
N ARG A 204 8.93 19.31 -28.52
CA ARG A 204 9.51 20.06 -29.65
C ARG A 204 10.53 19.25 -30.44
N PHE A 205 10.93 18.09 -29.90
CA PHE A 205 11.98 17.25 -30.44
C PHE A 205 11.69 15.80 -30.08
N PHE A 206 11.94 14.91 -31.03
CA PHE A 206 11.80 13.49 -30.86
C PHE A 206 12.82 12.77 -31.74
N THR A 207 13.54 11.82 -31.16
CA THR A 207 14.13 10.70 -31.92
C THR A 207 13.40 9.44 -31.52
N HIS A 208 13.39 8.43 -32.38
CA HIS A 208 12.66 7.17 -32.13
C HIS A 208 12.92 6.46 -30.76
N MET A 209 13.93 6.90 -30.00
CA MET A 209 14.23 6.46 -28.64
C MET A 209 14.13 7.56 -27.57
N ASN A 210 14.19 8.84 -27.92
CA ASN A 210 14.29 9.91 -26.92
C ASN A 210 13.31 11.05 -27.20
N THR A 211 12.60 11.49 -26.16
CA THR A 211 11.77 12.69 -26.20
C THR A 211 11.93 13.48 -24.91
N LEU A 212 11.56 14.76 -24.93
CA LEU A 212 11.44 15.53 -23.70
C LEU A 212 10.16 15.10 -22.99
N VAL A 213 10.28 14.74 -21.72
CA VAL A 213 9.13 14.31 -20.89
C VAL A 213 9.01 15.19 -19.65
N PRO A 214 7.78 15.39 -19.14
CA PRO A 214 7.56 15.97 -17.81
C PRO A 214 8.24 15.16 -16.70
N LYS A 215 8.59 15.81 -15.59
CA LYS A 215 9.09 15.10 -14.39
C LYS A 215 7.92 14.54 -13.59
N TYR A 216 7.35 13.43 -14.08
CA TYR A 216 6.21 12.78 -13.42
C TYR A 216 6.48 12.40 -11.96
N SER A 217 7.73 12.08 -11.60
CA SER A 217 8.12 11.79 -10.21
C SER A 217 7.94 12.97 -9.25
N LYS A 218 7.87 14.19 -9.77
CA LYS A 218 7.58 15.42 -9.01
C LYS A 218 6.13 15.89 -9.16
N GLY A 219 5.29 15.12 -9.85
CA GLY A 219 3.92 15.52 -10.19
C GLY A 219 3.83 16.60 -11.28
N GLU A 220 4.91 16.86 -12.01
CA GLU A 220 4.89 17.80 -13.14
C GLU A 220 4.17 17.17 -14.34
N THR A 221 3.26 17.92 -14.96
CA THR A 221 2.49 17.48 -16.14
C THR A 221 2.96 18.14 -17.44
N THR A 222 3.77 19.20 -17.36
CA THR A 222 4.28 19.96 -18.51
C THR A 222 5.79 19.84 -18.63
N ILE A 223 6.34 20.00 -19.84
CA ILE A 223 7.78 20.04 -20.05
C ILE A 223 8.33 21.37 -19.51
N ALA A 224 9.05 21.32 -18.39
CA ALA A 224 9.83 22.44 -17.89
C ALA A 224 11.09 22.66 -18.76
N SER A 225 11.64 23.88 -18.76
CA SER A 225 12.92 24.20 -19.40
C SER A 225 14.10 23.38 -18.84
N SER A 226 13.97 22.85 -17.62
CA SER A 226 14.94 21.95 -16.98
C SER A 226 14.69 20.46 -17.23
N SER A 227 13.74 20.11 -18.10
CA SER A 227 13.45 18.72 -18.44
C SER A 227 14.58 18.15 -19.27
N LYS A 228 14.95 16.91 -18.98
CA LYS A 228 15.97 16.18 -19.73
C LYS A 228 15.27 15.21 -20.68
N PRO A 229 15.86 14.93 -21.86
CA PRO A 229 15.38 13.86 -22.71
C PRO A 229 15.35 12.55 -21.91
N ALA A 230 14.24 11.83 -21.99
CA ALA A 230 14.09 10.49 -21.45
C ALA A 230 13.94 9.49 -22.58
N ILE A 231 14.33 8.25 -22.30
CA ILE A 231 14.15 7.16 -23.23
C ILE A 231 12.64 6.87 -23.32
N CYS A 232 12.08 7.11 -24.49
CA CYS A 232 10.70 6.80 -24.84
C CYS A 232 10.72 5.68 -25.87
N TYR A 233 10.24 4.51 -25.47
CA TYR A 233 10.17 3.35 -26.33
C TYR A 233 8.81 3.30 -27.04
N LEU A 234 8.79 3.48 -28.37
CA LEU A 234 7.55 3.50 -29.16
C LEU A 234 7.02 2.11 -29.55
N GLY A 235 7.47 1.06 -28.86
CA GLY A 235 7.10 -0.32 -29.16
C GLY A 235 8.01 -0.96 -30.22
N LEU A 236 7.91 -2.28 -30.31
CA LEU A 236 8.66 -3.11 -31.24
C LEU A 236 7.66 -3.66 -32.26
N ALA A 237 7.72 -3.19 -33.51
CA ALA A 237 6.97 -3.81 -34.58
C ALA A 237 7.79 -4.98 -35.13
N THR A 238 7.27 -6.20 -35.02
CA THR A 238 7.84 -7.34 -35.73
C THR A 238 7.57 -7.17 -37.21
N THR A 239 8.60 -6.94 -38.02
CA THR A 239 8.47 -6.97 -39.48
C THR A 239 8.62 -8.41 -39.95
N THR A 240 7.69 -8.88 -40.78
CA THR A 240 7.79 -10.19 -41.45
C THR A 240 8.78 -10.16 -42.63
N SER A 241 9.21 -8.96 -43.02
CA SER A 241 10.11 -8.70 -44.13
C SER A 241 11.25 -7.79 -43.67
N HIS A 242 12.49 -8.18 -43.97
CA HIS A 242 13.69 -7.39 -43.68
C HIS A 242 13.95 -6.28 -44.72
N THR A 243 12.94 -5.86 -45.48
CA THR A 243 13.10 -4.80 -46.48
C THR A 243 12.97 -3.42 -45.85
N ALA A 244 13.73 -2.45 -46.37
CA ALA A 244 13.66 -1.06 -45.91
C ALA A 244 12.25 -0.45 -46.02
N LYS A 245 11.48 -0.88 -47.03
CA LYS A 245 10.10 -0.47 -47.25
C LYS A 245 9.17 -1.00 -46.15
N ALA A 246 9.30 -2.27 -45.78
CA ALA A 246 8.54 -2.84 -44.66
C ALA A 246 8.86 -2.12 -43.34
N SER A 247 10.12 -1.74 -43.10
CA SER A 247 10.51 -0.93 -41.94
C SER A 247 9.88 0.47 -41.95
N LEU A 248 9.83 1.16 -43.11
CA LEU A 248 9.12 2.44 -43.22
C LEU A 248 7.63 2.29 -42.93
N ASP A 249 6.98 1.28 -43.49
CA ASP A 249 5.54 1.08 -43.30
C ASP A 249 5.22 0.70 -41.84
N ALA A 250 6.11 -0.04 -41.17
CA ALA A 250 6.04 -0.26 -39.73
C ALA A 250 6.09 1.05 -38.92
N TRP A 251 6.97 1.99 -39.27
CA TRP A 251 7.00 3.32 -38.64
C TRP A 251 5.70 4.10 -38.84
N LYS A 252 5.12 4.05 -40.05
CA LYS A 252 3.83 4.69 -40.33
C LYS A 252 2.72 4.09 -39.44
N HIS A 253 2.70 2.77 -39.27
CA HIS A 253 1.76 2.11 -38.37
C HIS A 253 1.95 2.52 -36.91
N VAL A 254 3.20 2.67 -36.44
CA VAL A 254 3.50 3.16 -35.08
C VAL A 254 2.96 4.59 -34.90
N PHE A 255 3.24 5.50 -35.82
CA PHE A 255 2.74 6.88 -35.75
C PHE A 255 1.21 6.94 -35.76
N LYS A 256 0.57 6.12 -36.59
CA LYS A 256 -0.88 6.01 -36.65
C LYS A 256 -1.46 5.47 -35.35
N SER A 257 -0.84 4.44 -34.77
CA SER A 257 -1.29 3.86 -33.49
C SER A 257 -1.19 4.84 -32.34
N LEU A 258 -0.11 5.63 -32.27
CA LEU A 258 0.06 6.70 -31.28
C LEU A 258 -0.99 7.79 -31.45
N GLN A 259 -1.19 8.23 -32.70
CA GLN A 259 -2.21 9.22 -33.04
C GLN A 259 -3.60 8.76 -32.60
N ASP A 260 -3.99 7.54 -32.97
CA ASP A 260 -5.33 7.02 -32.70
C ASP A 260 -5.56 6.80 -31.21
N SER A 261 -4.61 6.17 -30.53
CA SER A 261 -4.71 5.88 -29.09
C SER A 261 -4.78 7.16 -28.28
N PHE A 262 -3.91 8.14 -28.56
CA PHE A 262 -3.93 9.41 -27.84
C PHE A 262 -5.18 10.23 -28.16
N ASN A 263 -5.51 10.43 -29.44
CA ASN A 263 -6.63 11.29 -29.83
C ASN A 263 -7.99 10.73 -29.42
N ALA A 264 -8.14 9.40 -29.29
CA ALA A 264 -9.35 8.76 -28.76
C ALA A 264 -9.40 8.74 -27.22
N SER A 265 -8.34 9.15 -26.53
CA SER A 265 -8.27 9.07 -25.07
C SER A 265 -9.00 10.25 -24.39
N PRO A 266 -9.57 10.03 -23.18
CA PRO A 266 -10.08 11.11 -22.34
C PRO A 266 -9.00 12.14 -21.93
N LEU A 267 -7.72 11.79 -22.06
CA LEU A 267 -6.61 12.70 -21.78
C LEU A 267 -6.51 13.79 -22.86
N ALA A 268 -6.60 13.42 -24.15
CA ALA A 268 -6.57 14.38 -25.24
C ALA A 268 -7.75 15.36 -25.17
N GLU A 269 -8.95 14.85 -24.86
CA GLU A 269 -10.15 15.68 -24.65
C GLU A 269 -9.97 16.69 -23.52
N ARG A 270 -9.48 16.24 -22.37
CA ARG A 270 -9.27 17.10 -21.19
C ARG A 270 -8.24 18.20 -21.41
N ILE A 271 -7.19 17.90 -22.18
CA ILE A 271 -6.10 18.84 -22.45
C ILE A 271 -6.46 19.76 -23.63
N GLY A 272 -7.39 19.36 -24.50
CA GLY A 272 -7.78 20.12 -25.68
C GLY A 272 -6.74 20.07 -26.80
N THR A 273 -5.90 19.03 -26.84
CA THR A 273 -4.81 18.87 -27.80
C THR A 273 -4.99 17.60 -28.63
N LYS A 274 -4.58 17.64 -29.90
CA LYS A 274 -4.54 16.48 -30.79
C LYS A 274 -3.13 16.25 -31.32
N LEU A 275 -2.76 14.99 -31.47
CA LEU A 275 -1.54 14.57 -32.13
C LEU A 275 -1.81 14.39 -33.63
N THR A 276 -1.09 15.12 -34.47
CA THR A 276 -1.18 14.98 -35.94
C THR A 276 0.08 14.32 -36.49
N LEU A 277 -0.05 13.60 -37.60
CA LEU A 277 1.12 13.03 -38.30
C LEU A 277 2.11 14.13 -38.71
N LEU A 278 1.60 15.28 -39.16
CA LEU A 278 2.43 16.45 -39.47
C LEU A 278 3.26 16.89 -38.27
N HIS A 279 2.65 16.98 -37.08
CA HIS A 279 3.36 17.35 -35.85
C HIS A 279 4.47 16.35 -35.53
N ILE A 280 4.15 15.05 -35.54
CA ILE A 280 5.13 13.98 -35.31
C ILE A 280 6.32 14.11 -36.27
N LEU A 281 6.07 14.29 -37.57
CA LEU A 281 7.12 14.39 -38.58
C LEU A 281 7.94 15.68 -38.44
N LYS A 282 7.33 16.81 -38.06
CA LYS A 282 8.05 18.07 -37.78
C LYS A 282 9.02 17.90 -36.62
N ILE A 283 8.61 17.25 -35.53
CA ILE A 283 9.47 17.05 -34.35
C ILE A 283 10.44 15.86 -34.47
N LEU A 284 10.24 14.97 -35.47
CA LEU A 284 11.10 13.82 -35.71
C LEU A 284 12.47 14.28 -36.22
N CYS A 285 13.45 14.31 -35.34
CA CYS A 285 14.81 14.75 -35.64
C CYS A 285 15.74 13.60 -36.01
N GLY A 286 15.30 12.34 -35.92
CA GLY A 286 16.15 11.22 -36.29
C GLY A 286 15.72 9.85 -35.80
N ILE A 287 16.43 8.84 -36.31
CA ILE A 287 16.30 7.46 -35.88
C ILE A 287 17.66 6.86 -35.53
N CYS A 288 17.63 5.80 -34.75
CA CYS A 288 18.79 4.94 -34.57
C CYS A 288 18.45 3.58 -35.15
N GLY A 289 19.40 3.04 -35.90
CA GLY A 289 19.30 1.72 -36.50
C GLY A 289 20.63 1.03 -36.40
N ASN A 290 20.64 -0.28 -36.59
CA ASN A 290 21.92 -0.98 -36.77
C ASN A 290 22.56 -0.59 -38.12
N HIS A 291 23.79 -1.06 -38.36
CA HIS A 291 24.52 -0.77 -39.61
C HIS A 291 24.06 -1.65 -40.80
N ALA A 292 22.97 -2.42 -40.68
CA ALA A 292 22.46 -3.17 -41.81
C ALA A 292 22.06 -2.20 -42.92
N SER A 293 22.41 -2.53 -44.17
CA SER A 293 22.08 -1.71 -45.34
C SER A 293 20.58 -1.43 -45.45
N THR A 294 19.75 -2.39 -45.03
CA THR A 294 18.29 -2.28 -44.99
C THR A 294 17.81 -1.24 -43.97
N GLU A 295 18.41 -1.19 -42.78
CA GLU A 295 18.09 -0.17 -41.76
C GLU A 295 18.59 1.21 -42.18
N ILE A 296 19.74 1.28 -42.85
CA ILE A 296 20.23 2.54 -43.43
C ILE A 296 19.27 3.06 -44.49
N GLN A 297 18.85 2.19 -45.41
CA GLN A 297 17.88 2.55 -46.43
C GLN A 297 16.53 2.91 -45.82
N ALA A 298 16.09 2.26 -44.73
CA ALA A 298 14.86 2.62 -44.03
C ALA A 298 14.93 4.04 -43.45
N GLY A 299 16.07 4.43 -42.89
CA GLY A 299 16.32 5.80 -42.41
C GLY A 299 16.25 6.84 -43.51
N ILE A 300 16.84 6.55 -44.68
CA ILE A 300 16.74 7.42 -45.87
C ILE A 300 15.28 7.56 -46.31
N LEU A 301 14.56 6.45 -46.46
CA LEU A 301 13.16 6.46 -46.86
C LEU A 301 12.27 7.21 -45.86
N LEU A 302 12.55 7.11 -44.56
CA LEU A 302 11.83 7.85 -43.53
C LEU A 302 12.12 9.36 -43.57
N LYS A 303 13.37 9.75 -43.84
CA LYS A 303 13.76 11.15 -44.06
C LYS A 303 13.03 11.74 -45.28
N GLU A 304 13.03 11.02 -46.40
CA GLU A 304 12.33 11.42 -47.62
C GLU A 304 10.83 11.54 -47.37
N PHE A 305 10.24 10.56 -46.68
CA PHE A 305 8.83 10.60 -46.28
C PHE A 305 8.50 11.81 -45.40
N LYS A 306 9.33 12.09 -44.38
CA LYS A 306 9.20 13.29 -43.52
C LYS A 306 9.17 14.55 -44.39
N ARG A 307 10.19 14.74 -45.25
CA ARG A 307 10.29 15.94 -46.09
C ARG A 307 9.09 16.07 -47.02
N ALA A 308 8.78 15.02 -47.77
CA ALA A 308 7.68 15.02 -48.73
C ALA A 308 6.35 15.38 -48.05
N TYR A 309 6.06 14.81 -46.89
CA TYR A 309 4.81 15.08 -46.16
C TYR A 309 4.74 16.53 -45.65
N ILE A 310 5.85 17.08 -45.14
CA ILE A 310 5.89 18.48 -44.69
C ILE A 310 5.65 19.43 -45.86
N LEU A 311 6.32 19.21 -47.00
CA LEU A 311 6.12 20.00 -48.21
C LEU A 311 4.68 19.90 -48.71
N PHE A 312 4.15 18.69 -48.80
CA PHE A 312 2.77 18.45 -49.21
C PHE A 312 1.78 19.25 -48.34
N SER A 313 1.96 19.24 -47.01
CA SER A 313 1.13 20.01 -46.08
C SER A 313 1.25 21.52 -46.29
N MET A 314 2.44 22.06 -46.54
CA MET A 314 2.63 23.49 -46.88
C MET A 314 1.93 23.85 -48.20
N GLY A 315 1.92 22.92 -49.15
CA GLY A 315 1.18 23.04 -50.40
C GLY A 315 -0.33 23.05 -50.20
N GLU A 316 -0.84 22.17 -49.35
CA GLU A 316 -2.27 22.14 -48.99
C GLU A 316 -2.72 23.44 -48.34
N GLU A 317 -1.94 23.97 -47.40
CA GLU A 317 -2.18 25.28 -46.79
C GLU A 317 -2.17 26.38 -47.85
N SER A 318 -1.18 26.37 -48.75
CA SER A 318 -1.10 27.35 -49.84
C SER A 318 -2.29 27.32 -50.79
N ILE A 319 -2.88 26.15 -51.05
CA ILE A 319 -4.07 26.04 -51.90
C ILE A 319 -5.28 26.76 -51.27
N GLN A 320 -5.40 26.74 -49.93
CA GLN A 320 -6.50 27.42 -49.23
C GLN A 320 -6.42 28.95 -49.38
N ASP A 321 -5.22 29.48 -49.58
CA ASP A 321 -4.96 30.91 -49.77
C ASP A 321 -5.07 31.36 -51.23
N LEU A 322 -5.16 30.43 -52.19
CA LEU A 322 -5.27 30.75 -53.61
C LEU A 322 -6.70 31.15 -53.99
N GLU A 323 -6.81 32.16 -54.85
CA GLU A 323 -8.09 32.45 -55.51
C GLU A 323 -8.48 31.29 -56.43
N MET A 324 -9.78 30.98 -56.50
CA MET A 324 -10.31 29.90 -57.34
C MET A 324 -9.82 29.96 -58.79
N ASN A 325 -9.75 31.16 -59.38
CA ASN A 325 -9.27 31.34 -60.74
C ASN A 325 -7.80 30.93 -60.91
N GLN A 326 -6.95 31.24 -59.93
CA GLN A 326 -5.53 30.85 -59.94
C GLN A 326 -5.39 29.34 -59.81
N LEU A 327 -6.17 28.72 -58.93
CA LEU A 327 -6.18 27.27 -58.76
C LEU A 327 -6.63 26.56 -60.05
N PHE A 328 -7.68 27.04 -60.72
CA PHE A 328 -8.11 26.50 -62.01
C PHE A 328 -7.01 26.59 -63.08
N LEU A 329 -6.29 27.71 -63.14
CA LEU A 329 -5.17 27.88 -64.07
C LEU A 329 -4.03 26.89 -63.78
N LEU A 330 -3.69 26.68 -62.50
CA LEU A 330 -2.66 25.71 -62.10
C LEU A 330 -3.06 24.28 -62.46
N ILE A 331 -4.30 23.87 -62.14
CA ILE A 331 -4.85 22.56 -62.49
C ILE A 331 -4.82 22.36 -63.99
N HIS A 332 -5.30 23.33 -64.77
CA HIS A 332 -5.31 23.25 -66.22
C HIS A 332 -3.89 23.10 -66.79
N LYS A 333 -2.95 23.93 -66.34
CA LYS A 333 -1.54 23.90 -66.77
C LYS A 333 -0.90 22.54 -66.47
N LYS A 334 -1.05 22.04 -65.24
CA LYS A 334 -0.44 20.76 -64.83
C LYS A 334 -1.09 19.56 -65.50
N ARG A 335 -2.42 19.55 -65.64
CA ARG A 335 -3.13 18.49 -66.37
C ARG A 335 -2.66 18.41 -67.82
N THR A 336 -2.54 19.55 -68.50
CA THR A 336 -2.04 19.58 -69.88
C THR A 336 -0.64 18.98 -70.00
N ALA A 337 0.28 19.33 -69.09
CA ALA A 337 1.62 18.73 -69.06
C ALA A 337 1.60 17.21 -68.81
N TRP A 338 0.76 16.74 -67.89
CA TRP A 338 0.56 15.30 -67.66
C TRP A 338 -0.01 14.58 -68.87
N LEU A 339 -0.98 15.17 -69.57
CA LEU A 339 -1.55 14.60 -70.80
C LEU A 339 -0.55 14.54 -71.95
N GLU A 340 0.37 15.49 -72.05
CA GLU A 340 1.48 15.43 -73.00
C GLU A 340 2.41 14.25 -72.71
N LEU A 341 2.68 13.96 -71.44
CA LEU A 341 3.53 12.85 -71.01
C LEU A 341 2.92 11.47 -71.31
N ILE A 342 1.60 11.31 -71.12
CA ILE A 342 0.91 9.99 -71.22
C ILE A 342 0.45 9.68 -72.66
N GLY A 343 0.67 10.58 -73.62
CA GLY A 343 0.41 10.29 -75.04
C GLY A 343 -0.61 11.17 -75.73
N ARG A 344 -0.70 12.46 -75.34
CA ARG A 344 -1.48 13.54 -75.99
C ARG A 344 -2.99 13.51 -75.68
N PRO A 345 -3.75 14.60 -75.97
CA PRO A 345 -5.14 14.79 -75.54
C PRO A 345 -6.15 13.71 -75.98
N LEU A 346 -5.82 12.88 -76.97
CA LEU A 346 -6.68 11.78 -77.41
C LEU A 346 -6.85 10.71 -76.32
N VAL A 347 -5.84 10.51 -75.47
CA VAL A 347 -5.92 9.58 -74.34
C VAL A 347 -7.01 10.02 -73.35
N TRP A 348 -7.13 11.33 -73.08
CA TRP A 348 -8.15 11.86 -72.18
C TRP A 348 -9.57 11.56 -72.65
N ASN A 349 -9.82 11.63 -73.96
CA ASN A 349 -11.14 11.40 -74.53
C ASN A 349 -11.60 9.95 -74.38
N VAL A 350 -10.67 8.99 -74.38
CA VAL A 350 -10.96 7.56 -74.19
C VAL A 350 -10.87 7.11 -72.73
N MET A 351 -10.35 7.94 -71.82
CA MET A 351 -10.36 7.66 -70.38
C MET A 351 -11.79 7.63 -69.84
N THR A 352 -12.07 6.62 -69.03
CA THR A 352 -13.28 6.51 -68.21
C THR A 352 -13.36 7.64 -67.19
N HIS A 353 -14.54 7.84 -66.60
CA HIS A 353 -14.71 8.85 -65.56
C HIS A 353 -13.79 8.58 -64.35
N GLU A 354 -13.69 7.32 -63.91
CA GLU A 354 -12.81 6.94 -62.79
C GLU A 354 -11.34 7.26 -63.06
N GLN A 355 -10.86 6.99 -64.28
CA GLN A 355 -9.48 7.30 -64.68
C GLN A 355 -9.20 8.81 -64.70
N ARG A 356 -10.16 9.62 -65.14
CA ARG A 356 -10.02 11.09 -65.13
C ARG A 356 -9.96 11.63 -63.71
N VAL A 357 -10.80 11.12 -62.81
CA VAL A 357 -10.78 11.48 -61.38
C VAL A 357 -9.45 11.09 -60.74
N GLN A 358 -8.92 9.90 -61.05
CA GLN A 358 -7.59 9.49 -60.57
C GLN A 358 -6.47 10.40 -61.09
N LEU A 359 -6.50 10.78 -62.38
CA LEU A 359 -5.53 11.71 -62.94
C LEU A 359 -5.63 13.09 -62.27
N ASP A 360 -6.85 13.59 -62.05
CA ASP A 360 -7.07 14.85 -61.36
C ASP A 360 -6.55 14.83 -59.92
N HIS A 361 -6.68 13.70 -59.21
CA HIS A 361 -6.08 13.53 -57.90
C HIS A 361 -4.55 13.64 -57.95
N VAL A 362 -3.91 12.92 -58.88
CA VAL A 362 -2.44 12.97 -59.07
C VAL A 362 -1.98 14.37 -59.44
N VAL A 363 -2.70 15.06 -60.34
CA VAL A 363 -2.41 16.45 -60.72
C VAL A 363 -2.49 17.37 -59.50
N LEU A 364 -3.52 17.20 -58.66
CA LEU A 364 -3.68 18.02 -57.46
C LEU A 364 -2.57 17.74 -56.42
N GLU A 365 -2.17 16.49 -56.23
CA GLU A 365 -1.03 16.12 -55.37
C GLU A 365 0.28 16.73 -55.86
N ASP A 366 0.52 16.73 -57.17
CA ASP A 366 1.70 17.34 -57.79
C ASP A 366 1.71 18.87 -57.61
N ILE A 367 0.54 19.53 -57.76
CA ILE A 367 0.40 20.97 -57.46
C ILE A 367 0.71 21.26 -56.00
N LYS A 368 0.22 20.45 -55.06
CA LYS A 368 0.55 20.59 -53.63
C LYS A 368 2.05 20.50 -53.40
N MET A 369 2.72 19.52 -54.01
CA MET A 369 4.18 19.39 -53.88
C MET A 369 4.92 20.62 -54.44
N ASP A 370 4.55 21.12 -55.62
CA ASP A 370 5.16 22.30 -56.22
C ASP A 370 4.97 23.56 -55.37
N LEU A 371 3.75 23.80 -54.89
CA LEU A 371 3.46 24.94 -54.01
C LEU A 371 4.18 24.79 -52.67
N GLY A 372 4.23 23.59 -52.12
CA GLY A 372 4.98 23.26 -50.92
C GLY A 372 6.46 23.56 -51.04
N GLU A 373 7.09 23.17 -52.15
CA GLU A 373 8.49 23.47 -52.43
C GLU A 373 8.70 24.98 -52.59
N GLN A 374 7.80 25.70 -53.26
CA GLN A 374 7.86 27.17 -53.35
C GLN A 374 7.79 27.84 -51.97
N GLN A 375 6.91 27.38 -51.07
CA GLN A 375 6.86 27.89 -49.70
C GLN A 375 8.11 27.55 -48.92
N TYR A 376 8.58 26.30 -49.02
CA TYR A 376 9.82 25.88 -48.40
C TYR A 376 10.99 26.76 -48.85
N GLN A 377 11.07 27.14 -50.14
CA GLN A 377 12.14 28.01 -50.61
C GLN A 377 12.13 29.42 -50.01
N LYS A 378 10.95 29.92 -49.61
CA LYS A 378 10.79 31.22 -48.93
C LYS A 378 11.16 31.19 -47.45
N LEU A 379 11.28 30.00 -46.84
CA LEU A 379 11.66 29.87 -45.44
C LEU A 379 13.07 30.40 -45.17
N GLY A 380 13.27 30.93 -43.96
CA GLY A 380 14.60 31.34 -43.50
C GLY A 380 15.55 30.14 -43.31
N PRO A 381 16.88 30.37 -43.27
CA PRO A 381 17.86 29.29 -43.12
C PRO A 381 17.61 28.37 -41.92
N LYS A 382 17.19 28.95 -40.78
CA LYS A 382 16.90 28.19 -39.56
C LYS A 382 15.67 27.30 -39.71
N GLU A 383 14.61 27.80 -40.32
CA GLU A 383 13.37 27.04 -40.54
C GLU A 383 13.59 25.90 -41.53
N LYS A 384 14.36 26.14 -42.60
CA LYS A 384 14.81 25.08 -43.52
C LYS A 384 15.59 24.01 -42.78
N GLN A 385 16.53 24.41 -41.92
CA GLN A 385 17.29 23.48 -41.09
C GLN A 385 16.37 22.61 -40.21
N ASP A 386 15.36 23.20 -39.56
CA ASP A 386 14.43 22.45 -38.71
C ASP A 386 13.60 21.42 -39.52
N VAL A 387 13.19 21.78 -40.74
CA VAL A 387 12.49 20.86 -41.66
C VAL A 387 13.41 19.72 -42.11
N ASP A 388 14.66 20.01 -42.47
CA ASP A 388 15.58 19.02 -43.04
C ASP A 388 16.38 18.24 -41.99
N LEU A 389 16.35 18.67 -40.73
CA LEU A 389 17.04 18.00 -39.63
C LEU A 389 16.55 16.56 -39.51
N PHE A 390 17.44 15.63 -39.81
CA PHE A 390 17.23 14.21 -39.66
C PHE A 390 18.58 13.52 -39.42
N LEU A 391 18.78 13.08 -38.19
CA LEU A 391 19.98 12.40 -37.74
C LEU A 391 19.76 10.91 -37.76
N GLN A 392 20.68 10.18 -38.39
CA GLN A 392 20.71 8.74 -38.34
C GLN A 392 21.89 8.31 -37.49
N CYS A 393 21.60 7.72 -36.33
CA CYS A 393 22.64 7.19 -35.45
C CYS A 393 22.75 5.67 -35.66
N GLY A 394 23.98 5.18 -35.85
CA GLY A 394 24.23 3.74 -35.89
C GLY A 394 24.10 3.11 -34.50
N CYS A 395 23.90 1.80 -34.47
CA CYS A 395 23.90 1.02 -33.23
C CYS A 395 25.30 0.98 -32.62
N CYS A 396 25.47 1.46 -31.38
CA CYS A 396 26.73 1.33 -30.64
C CYS A 396 27.01 -0.12 -30.22
N MET A 397 25.98 -0.91 -29.91
CA MET A 397 26.12 -2.26 -29.33
C MET A 397 26.85 -3.26 -30.26
N HIS A 398 26.64 -3.20 -31.58
CA HIS A 398 27.33 -4.08 -32.52
C HIS A 398 28.80 -3.68 -32.77
N LYS A 399 29.23 -2.46 -32.40
CA LYS A 399 30.65 -2.07 -32.45
C LYS A 399 31.45 -2.79 -31.36
N ASP A 400 30.85 -2.93 -30.17
CA ASP A 400 31.44 -3.73 -29.10
C ASP A 400 31.54 -5.19 -29.53
N MET A 401 30.50 -5.74 -30.17
CA MET A 401 30.52 -7.10 -30.71
C MET A 401 31.57 -7.30 -31.82
N ASN A 402 31.80 -6.28 -32.67
CA ASN A 402 32.88 -6.32 -33.66
C ASN A 402 34.26 -6.30 -32.99
N ALA A 403 34.45 -5.55 -31.90
CA ALA A 403 35.69 -5.58 -31.13
C ALA A 403 35.96 -6.97 -30.54
N PHE A 404 34.92 -7.66 -30.04
CA PHE A 404 35.02 -9.06 -29.61
C PHE A 404 35.39 -10.00 -30.77
N LYS A 405 34.78 -9.81 -31.96
CA LYS A 405 35.12 -10.60 -33.15
C LYS A 405 36.59 -10.43 -33.54
N TYR A 406 37.06 -9.18 -33.72
CA TYR A 406 38.46 -8.93 -34.07
C TYR A 406 39.43 -9.35 -32.96
N GLY A 407 39.04 -9.21 -31.69
CA GLY A 407 39.79 -9.73 -30.55
C GLY A 407 39.93 -11.25 -30.60
N ASN A 408 38.85 -11.97 -30.92
CA ASN A 408 38.89 -13.42 -31.13
C ASN A 408 39.81 -13.79 -32.30
N ASP A 409 39.69 -13.11 -33.44
CA ASP A 409 40.53 -13.35 -34.62
C ASP A 409 42.03 -13.15 -34.30
N ALA A 410 42.36 -12.07 -33.61
CA ALA A 410 43.73 -11.78 -33.17
C ALA A 410 44.27 -12.80 -32.16
N LEU A 411 43.43 -13.29 -31.24
CA LEU A 411 43.79 -14.33 -30.28
C LEU A 411 44.04 -15.69 -30.97
N VAL A 412 43.19 -16.06 -31.93
CA VAL A 412 43.37 -17.26 -32.76
C VAL A 412 44.69 -17.19 -33.52
N GLU A 413 44.99 -16.06 -34.16
CA GLU A 413 46.27 -15.86 -34.87
C GLU A 413 47.47 -15.92 -33.91
N PHE A 414 47.38 -15.28 -32.75
CA PHE A 414 48.44 -15.28 -31.74
C PHE A 414 48.77 -16.69 -31.25
N TRP A 415 47.76 -17.50 -30.90
CA TRP A 415 48.00 -18.87 -30.45
C TRP A 415 48.60 -19.73 -31.55
N GLY A 416 48.12 -19.59 -32.79
CA GLY A 416 48.72 -20.24 -33.95
C GLY A 416 50.21 -19.91 -34.07
N LYS A 417 50.59 -18.64 -33.95
CA LYS A 417 52.00 -18.19 -33.97
C LYS A 417 52.84 -18.70 -32.80
N LYS A 418 52.22 -18.93 -31.64
CA LYS A 418 52.91 -19.38 -30.43
C LYS A 418 52.87 -20.90 -30.22
N GLY A 419 52.24 -21.65 -31.12
CA GLY A 419 52.05 -23.10 -30.96
C GLY A 419 51.22 -23.45 -29.72
N LEU A 420 50.39 -22.52 -29.24
CA LEU A 420 49.54 -22.72 -28.08
C LEU A 420 48.21 -23.33 -28.53
N THR A 421 47.58 -24.11 -27.65
CA THR A 421 46.23 -24.62 -27.90
C THR A 421 45.24 -23.45 -27.88
N GLY A 422 44.45 -23.30 -28.95
CA GLY A 422 43.49 -22.21 -29.10
C GLY A 422 42.33 -22.25 -28.10
N LEU A 423 41.41 -21.28 -28.17
CA LEU A 423 40.22 -21.22 -27.31
C LEU A 423 39.41 -22.52 -27.35
N LEU A 424 38.88 -22.89 -26.19
CA LEU A 424 37.83 -23.89 -26.06
C LEU A 424 36.65 -23.50 -26.95
N ILE A 425 36.26 -24.42 -27.84
CA ILE A 425 35.06 -24.28 -28.64
C ILE A 425 33.87 -24.15 -27.69
N LEU A 426 33.16 -23.03 -27.78
CA LEU A 426 31.95 -22.82 -26.98
C LEU A 426 30.90 -23.86 -27.35
N ALA A 427 30.37 -24.54 -26.33
CA ALA A 427 29.27 -25.48 -26.46
C ALA A 427 27.97 -24.75 -26.78
N ASN A 428 27.77 -24.42 -28.05
CA ASN A 428 26.52 -23.89 -28.59
C ASN A 428 25.97 -24.83 -29.68
N LYS A 429 24.73 -24.58 -30.14
CA LYS A 429 24.05 -25.46 -31.11
C LYS A 429 24.84 -25.72 -32.39
N GLN A 430 25.53 -24.71 -32.89
CA GLN A 430 26.31 -24.80 -34.14
C GLN A 430 27.58 -25.63 -33.93
N ASN A 431 28.17 -25.54 -32.74
CA ASN A 431 29.41 -26.22 -32.39
C ASN A 431 29.20 -27.59 -31.70
N ALA A 432 27.95 -27.99 -31.43
CA ALA A 432 27.65 -29.23 -30.72
C ALA A 432 28.29 -30.49 -31.34
N PRO A 433 28.32 -30.68 -32.68
CA PRO A 433 29.03 -31.80 -33.30
C PRO A 433 30.55 -31.77 -33.02
N LEU A 434 31.16 -30.58 -33.09
CA LEU A 434 32.59 -30.38 -32.82
C LEU A 434 32.92 -30.65 -31.35
N VAL A 435 32.13 -30.12 -30.41
CA VAL A 435 32.31 -30.35 -28.97
C VAL A 435 32.16 -31.84 -28.63
N ARG A 436 31.18 -32.53 -29.22
CA ARG A 436 31.02 -33.99 -29.07
C ARG A 436 32.25 -34.74 -29.54
N CYS A 437 32.82 -34.35 -30.69
CA CYS A 437 34.06 -34.94 -31.19
C CYS A 437 35.20 -34.78 -30.19
N TYR A 438 35.37 -33.59 -29.62
CA TYR A 438 36.41 -33.33 -28.62
C TYR A 438 36.20 -34.08 -27.30
N LEU A 439 34.97 -34.19 -26.82
CA LEU A 439 34.67 -34.81 -25.52
C LEU A 439 34.61 -36.33 -25.56
N THR A 440 34.18 -36.91 -26.69
CA THR A 440 33.88 -38.35 -26.78
C THR A 440 34.72 -39.11 -27.80
N GLY A 441 35.48 -38.40 -28.65
CA GLY A 441 36.22 -38.99 -29.76
C GLY A 441 35.34 -39.49 -30.91
N LYS A 442 34.01 -39.28 -30.85
CA LYS A 442 33.06 -39.71 -31.89
C LYS A 442 32.88 -38.63 -32.95
N THR A 443 33.08 -39.00 -34.21
CA THR A 443 32.80 -38.16 -35.38
C THR A 443 31.46 -38.56 -36.03
N GLY A 444 30.66 -37.60 -36.50
CA GLY A 444 29.38 -37.84 -37.20
C GLY A 444 28.23 -36.92 -36.77
N GLU A 445 27.08 -37.04 -37.44
CA GLU A 445 25.87 -36.30 -37.10
C GLU A 445 25.39 -36.61 -35.67
N LEU A 446 24.74 -35.61 -35.05
CA LEU A 446 24.11 -35.79 -33.74
C LEU A 446 23.00 -36.82 -33.86
N THR A 447 22.88 -37.70 -32.87
CA THR A 447 21.72 -38.58 -32.78
C THR A 447 20.44 -37.75 -32.60
N ASN A 448 19.29 -38.31 -32.98
CA ASN A 448 18.01 -37.64 -32.83
C ASN A 448 17.73 -37.23 -31.37
N ASP A 449 18.19 -38.01 -30.40
CA ASP A 449 18.05 -37.71 -28.97
C ASP A 449 18.95 -36.55 -28.51
N GLU A 450 20.18 -36.47 -29.02
CA GLU A 450 21.08 -35.33 -28.78
C GLU A 450 20.55 -34.05 -29.43
N LEU A 451 20.00 -34.16 -30.64
CA LEU A 451 19.32 -33.07 -31.34
C LEU A 451 18.10 -32.56 -30.56
N ALA A 452 17.27 -33.47 -30.04
CA ALA A 452 16.11 -33.13 -29.23
C ALA A 452 16.51 -32.46 -27.89
N ALA A 453 17.55 -32.96 -27.21
CA ALA A 453 18.09 -32.36 -25.99
C ALA A 453 18.70 -30.96 -26.24
N LEU A 454 19.33 -30.74 -27.40
CA LEU A 454 19.80 -29.44 -27.85
C LEU A 454 18.67 -28.48 -28.20
N GLN A 455 17.56 -28.98 -28.75
CA GLN A 455 16.37 -28.18 -29.02
C GLN A 455 15.67 -27.74 -27.73
N ALA A 456 15.70 -28.57 -26.67
CA ALA A 456 15.06 -28.31 -25.39
C ALA A 456 15.85 -27.41 -24.41
N SER A 457 17.15 -27.15 -24.66
CA SER A 457 18.03 -26.37 -23.78
C SER A 457 18.11 -24.86 -24.11
N THR A 458 17.14 -24.38 -24.87
CA THR A 458 16.85 -22.95 -25.18
C THR A 458 15.35 -22.73 -25.08
#